data_AF-A0A941STQ7-F1
#
_entry.id   AF-A0A941STQ7-F1
#
_cell.length_a   1.000
_cell.length_b   1.000
_cell.length_c   1.000
_cell.angle_alpha   90.00
_cell.angle_beta   90.00
_cell.angle_gamma   90.00
#
_symmetry.space_group_name_H-M   'P 1'
#
loop_
_entity.id
_entity.type
_entity.pdbx_description
1 polymer ?
#
loop_
_entity_poly.entity_id
_entity_poly.type
_entity_poly.pdbx_seq_one_letter_code
_entity_poly.pdbx_strand_id
1 'polypeptide(L)'
;MSLFFDADWFDARLAERWLDRNALAACAGIAVEDLQLLFTNRRAPSAQELQAFAKLLGADLVEVTLRAGVATRAAAPDGETVATRIEDIEARLDAVDAWLEEFEAAARKRA
;
A
#
# COMPACT_ATOMS: atom_id res chain seq x y z
N MET A 1 2.02 8.71 6.71
CA MET A 1 3.31 8.25 7.24
C MET A 1 3.83 7.19 6.29
N SER A 2 4.94 7.44 5.59
CA SER A 2 5.61 6.42 4.77
C SER A 2 6.27 5.43 5.72
N LEU A 3 6.07 4.13 5.50
CA LEU A 3 6.98 3.15 6.08
C LEU A 3 8.28 3.26 5.27
N PHE A 4 9.43 3.15 5.92
CA PHE A 4 10.72 3.11 5.24
C PHE A 4 11.04 1.67 4.84
N PHE A 5 11.78 1.50 3.75
CA PHE A 5 12.30 0.19 3.37
C PHE A 5 13.21 -0.38 4.48
N ASP A 6 12.84 -1.53 5.04
CA ASP A 6 13.53 -2.24 6.12
C ASP A 6 14.68 -3.10 5.57
N ALA A 7 15.79 -2.44 5.23
CA ALA A 7 16.95 -3.09 4.63
C ALA A 7 17.54 -4.22 5.49
N ASP A 8 17.58 -4.02 6.82
CA ASP A 8 18.14 -5.00 7.75
C ASP A 8 17.29 -6.28 7.79
N TRP A 9 15.96 -6.16 7.74
CA TRP A 9 15.08 -7.32 7.66
C TRP A 9 15.27 -8.09 6.34
N PHE A 10 15.37 -7.38 5.20
CA PHE A 10 15.62 -8.03 3.91
C PHE A 10 16.96 -8.76 3.89
N ASP A 11 18.02 -8.13 4.42
CA ASP A 11 19.35 -8.74 4.50
C ASP A 11 19.37 -9.97 5.41
N ALA A 12 18.70 -9.90 6.57
CA ALA A 12 18.60 -11.04 7.48
C ALA A 12 17.87 -12.23 6.80
N ARG A 13 16.76 -11.97 6.10
CA ARG A 13 16.00 -13.00 5.39
C ARG A 13 16.78 -13.64 4.24
N LEU A 14 17.60 -12.86 3.54
CA LEU A 14 18.51 -13.36 2.53
C LEU A 14 19.62 -14.22 3.14
N ALA A 15 20.23 -13.77 4.25
CA ALA A 15 21.29 -14.47 4.94
C ALA A 15 20.84 -15.85 5.47
N GLU A 16 19.61 -15.97 5.98
CA GLU A 16 19.00 -17.26 6.36
C GLU A 16 19.03 -18.31 5.22
N ARG A 17 19.08 -17.85 3.96
CA ARG A 17 19.04 -18.67 2.75
C ARG A 17 20.38 -18.69 2.00
N TRP A 18 21.43 -18.10 2.57
CA TRP A 18 22.74 -17.96 1.93
C TRP A 18 22.68 -17.17 0.62
N LEU A 19 21.75 -16.21 0.55
CA LEU A 19 21.57 -15.32 -0.60
C LEU A 19 22.09 -13.92 -0.28
N ASP A 20 22.32 -13.14 -1.34
CA ASP A 20 22.67 -11.72 -1.26
C ASP A 20 21.60 -10.86 -1.96
N ARG A 21 21.80 -9.54 -1.94
CA ARG A 21 20.88 -8.60 -2.60
C ARG A 21 20.85 -8.78 -4.13
N ASN A 22 21.89 -9.34 -4.75
CA ASN A 22 21.87 -9.60 -6.19
C ASN A 22 20.80 -10.66 -6.55
N ALA A 23 20.53 -11.60 -5.64
CA ALA A 23 19.43 -12.55 -5.80
C ALA A 23 18.06 -11.86 -5.88
N LEU A 24 17.83 -10.79 -5.13
CA LEU A 24 16.58 -9.99 -5.23
C LEU A 24 16.47 -9.31 -6.59
N ALA A 25 17.55 -8.68 -7.07
CA ALA A 25 17.57 -8.03 -8.38
C ALA A 25 17.28 -9.05 -9.50
N ALA A 26 17.97 -10.19 -9.46
CA ALA A 26 17.80 -11.27 -10.41
C ALA A 26 16.39 -11.87 -10.40
N CYS A 27 15.79 -12.10 -9.22
CA CYS A 27 14.45 -12.69 -9.14
C CYS A 27 13.35 -11.73 -9.62
N ALA A 28 13.54 -10.42 -9.42
CA ALA A 28 12.61 -9.40 -9.88
C ALA A 28 12.85 -8.97 -11.34
N GLY A 29 13.92 -9.43 -11.97
CA GLY A 29 14.27 -9.08 -13.35
C GLY A 29 14.68 -7.62 -13.50
N ILE A 30 15.28 -7.02 -12.47
CA ILE A 30 15.72 -5.62 -12.46
C ILE A 30 17.23 -5.51 -12.33
N ALA A 31 17.77 -4.35 -12.70
CA ALA A 31 19.18 -4.04 -12.53
C ALA A 31 19.52 -3.83 -11.04
N VAL A 32 20.80 -4.04 -10.68
CA VAL A 32 21.26 -3.84 -9.29
C VAL A 32 21.13 -2.38 -8.87
N GLU A 33 21.30 -1.46 -9.81
CA GLU A 33 21.12 -0.02 -9.63
C GLU A 33 19.67 0.30 -9.27
N ASP A 34 18.70 -0.33 -9.93
CA ASP A 34 17.27 -0.16 -9.64
C ASP A 34 16.89 -0.73 -8.27
N LEU A 35 17.53 -1.84 -7.87
CA LEU A 35 17.39 -2.39 -6.51
C LEU A 35 17.96 -1.41 -5.48
N GLN A 36 19.08 -0.77 -5.75
CA GLN A 36 19.66 0.24 -4.86
C GLN A 36 18.73 1.45 -4.69
N LEU A 37 17.98 1.84 -5.73
CA LEU A 37 16.96 2.89 -5.61
C LEU A 37 15.84 2.50 -4.64
N LEU A 38 15.44 1.21 -4.61
CA LEU A 38 14.48 0.71 -3.61
C LEU A 38 15.04 0.80 -2.19
N PHE A 39 16.25 0.26 -1.98
CA PHE A 39 16.89 0.25 -0.66
C PHE A 39 17.19 1.65 -0.12
N THR A 40 17.41 2.62 -1.01
CA THR A 40 17.61 4.04 -0.64
C THR A 40 16.31 4.85 -0.59
N ASN A 41 15.14 4.21 -0.72
CA ASN A 41 13.82 4.84 -0.76
C ASN A 41 13.68 5.93 -1.84
N ARG A 42 14.47 5.85 -2.92
CA ARG A 42 14.39 6.75 -4.08
C ARG A 42 13.41 6.26 -5.14
N ARG A 43 12.94 5.02 -5.01
CA ARG A 43 11.91 4.39 -5.85
C ARG A 43 11.04 3.47 -4.97
N ALA A 44 9.75 3.39 -5.28
CA ALA A 44 8.86 2.40 -4.69
C ALA A 44 8.87 1.09 -5.50
N PRO A 45 8.79 -0.07 -4.84
CA PRO A 45 8.67 -1.34 -5.55
C PRO A 45 7.26 -1.52 -6.14
N SER A 46 7.19 -2.19 -7.29
CA SER A 46 5.96 -2.58 -7.96
C SER A 46 5.35 -3.84 -7.32
N ALA A 47 4.08 -4.10 -7.60
CA ALA A 47 3.42 -5.32 -7.12
C ALA A 47 4.10 -6.61 -7.62
N GLN A 48 4.63 -6.59 -8.86
CA GLN A 48 5.34 -7.73 -9.42
C GLN A 48 6.68 -7.98 -8.70
N GLU A 49 7.42 -6.91 -8.39
CA GLU A 49 8.68 -7.00 -7.63
C GLU A 49 8.42 -7.54 -6.22
N LEU A 50 7.40 -7.02 -5.52
CA LEU A 50 7.02 -7.51 -4.19
C LEU A 50 6.64 -8.99 -4.19
N GLN A 51 5.91 -9.46 -5.21
CA GLN A 51 5.59 -10.88 -5.35
C GLN A 51 6.83 -11.73 -5.60
N ALA A 52 7.77 -11.25 -6.42
CA ALA A 52 9.03 -11.94 -6.66
C ALA A 52 9.85 -12.05 -5.38
N PHE A 53 9.94 -10.95 -4.61
CA PHE A 53 10.63 -10.93 -3.32
C PHE A 53 10.00 -11.89 -2.32
N ALA A 54 8.66 -11.90 -2.18
CA ALA A 54 7.96 -12.83 -1.30
C ALA A 54 8.24 -14.30 -1.63
N LYS A 55 8.25 -14.64 -2.92
CA LYS A 55 8.61 -15.99 -3.39
C LYS A 55 10.06 -16.36 -3.06
N LEU A 56 11.02 -15.47 -3.36
CA LEU A 56 12.44 -15.72 -3.10
C LEU A 56 12.72 -15.87 -1.60
N LEU A 57 12.15 -14.98 -0.79
CA LEU A 57 12.34 -14.95 0.66
C LEU A 57 11.49 -15.99 1.37
N GLY A 58 10.58 -16.70 0.69
CA GLY A 58 9.63 -17.63 1.32
C GLY A 58 8.86 -16.97 2.47
N ALA A 59 8.49 -15.70 2.30
CA ALA A 59 7.80 -14.88 3.29
C ALA A 59 6.42 -14.49 2.77
N ASP A 60 5.52 -14.14 3.67
CA ASP A 60 4.18 -13.69 3.30
C ASP A 60 4.24 -12.35 2.55
N LEU A 61 3.38 -12.19 1.53
CA LEU A 61 3.37 -10.98 0.70
C LEU A 61 3.00 -9.73 1.52
N VAL A 62 2.13 -9.86 2.53
CA VAL A 62 1.76 -8.74 3.40
C VAL A 62 2.95 -8.30 4.24
N GLU A 63 3.71 -9.26 4.80
CA GLU A 63 4.95 -8.97 5.55
C GLU A 63 5.96 -8.24 4.66
N VAL A 64 6.21 -8.76 3.45
CA VAL A 64 7.15 -8.17 2.49
C VAL A 64 6.72 -6.76 2.09
N THR A 65 5.43 -6.54 1.85
CA THR A 65 4.89 -5.21 1.50
C THR A 65 5.08 -4.21 2.64
N LEU A 66 4.81 -4.63 3.88
CA LEU A 66 5.00 -3.81 5.08
C LEU A 66 6.47 -3.44 5.27
N ARG A 67 7.37 -4.43 5.14
CA ARG A 67 8.82 -4.26 5.28
C ARG A 67 9.43 -3.46 4.14
N ALA A 68 8.86 -3.53 2.94
CA ALA A 68 9.31 -2.76 1.79
C ALA A 68 8.93 -1.26 1.87
N GLY A 69 8.31 -0.82 2.96
CA GLY A 69 7.91 0.58 3.11
C GLY A 69 6.66 0.96 2.31
N VAL A 70 5.99 -0.01 1.68
CA VAL A 70 4.83 0.24 0.83
C VAL A 70 3.61 0.43 1.70
N ALA A 71 3.39 1.67 2.14
CA ALA A 71 2.16 2.12 2.77
C ALA A 71 1.09 2.45 1.71
N THR A 72 0.88 1.61 0.70
CA THR A 72 -0.07 1.91 -0.38
C THR A 72 -1.47 1.46 0.00
N ARG A 73 -2.37 2.43 0.27
CA ARG A 73 -3.76 2.32 -0.21
C ARG A 73 -3.68 2.31 -1.72
N ALA A 74 -4.20 1.27 -2.36
CA ALA A 74 -4.27 1.19 -3.82
C ALA A 74 -4.68 2.55 -4.42
N ALA A 75 -3.95 3.01 -5.43
CA ALA A 75 -4.46 4.07 -6.29
C ALA A 75 -5.81 3.57 -6.84
N ALA A 76 -6.81 4.45 -6.81
CA ALA A 76 -8.12 4.13 -7.32
C ALA A 76 -8.02 3.55 -8.74
N PRO A 77 -8.83 2.53 -9.09
CA PRO A 77 -8.80 1.94 -10.41
C PRO A 77 -8.94 3.03 -11.48
N ASP A 78 -8.23 2.85 -12.59
CA ASP A 78 -8.21 3.79 -13.72
C ASP A 78 -9.65 4.21 -14.09
N GLY A 79 -10.01 5.46 -13.78
CA GLY A 79 -11.35 6.00 -14.03
C GLY A 79 -11.97 6.78 -12.88
N GLU A 80 -11.55 6.58 -11.63
CA GLU A 80 -12.00 7.41 -10.50
C GLU A 80 -11.25 8.75 -10.52
N THR A 81 -11.88 9.77 -11.08
CA THR A 81 -11.32 11.12 -11.04
C THR A 81 -11.57 11.75 -9.67
N VAL A 82 -10.77 12.76 -9.32
CA VAL A 82 -11.03 13.58 -8.12
C VAL A 82 -12.45 14.16 -8.14
N ALA A 83 -12.98 14.49 -9.33
CA ALA A 83 -14.35 14.99 -9.48
C ALA A 83 -15.40 13.94 -9.09
N THR A 84 -15.31 12.73 -9.64
CA THR A 84 -16.21 11.61 -9.31
C THR A 84 -16.21 11.31 -7.81
N ARG A 85 -15.03 11.39 -7.18
CA ARG A 85 -14.90 11.18 -5.74
C ARG A 85 -15.52 12.31 -4.92
N ILE A 86 -15.42 13.56 -5.38
CA ILE A 86 -16.07 14.69 -4.72
C ILE A 86 -17.59 14.53 -4.82
N GLU A 87 -18.12 14.18 -5.99
CA GLU A 87 -19.55 13.91 -6.21
C GLU A 87 -20.07 12.79 -5.29
N ASP A 88 -19.33 11.69 -5.16
CA ASP A 88 -19.68 10.59 -4.24
C ASP A 88 -19.65 11.02 -2.76
N ILE A 89 -18.71 11.90 -2.39
CA ILE A 89 -18.63 12.43 -1.03
C ILE A 89 -19.79 13.38 -0.75
N GLU A 90 -20.14 14.26 -1.68
CA GLU A 90 -21.26 15.20 -1.58
C GLU A 90 -22.60 14.44 -1.44
N ALA A 91 -22.84 13.43 -2.29
CA ALA A 91 -24.04 12.61 -2.21
C ALA A 91 -24.17 11.87 -0.86
N ARG A 92 -23.04 11.45 -0.28
CA ARG A 92 -23.03 10.83 1.05
C ARG A 92 -23.27 11.84 2.16
N LEU A 93 -22.81 13.08 2.02
CA LEU A 93 -23.08 14.14 3.00
C LEU A 93 -24.56 14.52 3.00
N ASP A 94 -25.17 14.67 1.82
CA ASP A 94 -26.61 14.94 1.69
C ASP A 94 -27.46 13.85 2.35
N ALA A 95 -27.07 12.58 2.19
CA ALA A 95 -27.75 11.46 2.84
C ALA A 95 -27.62 11.48 4.38
N VAL A 96 -26.47 11.93 4.89
CA VAL A 96 -26.25 12.09 6.33
C VAL A 96 -27.08 13.25 6.86
N ASP A 97 -27.15 14.36 6.14
CA ASP A 97 -27.95 15.54 6.53
C ASP A 97 -29.44 15.19 6.56
N ALA A 98 -29.95 14.47 5.57
CA ALA A 98 -31.33 13.98 5.57
C ALA A 98 -31.62 13.05 6.76
N TRP A 99 -30.68 12.15 7.08
CA TRP A 99 -30.80 11.27 8.25
C TRP A 99 -30.80 12.05 9.57
N LEU A 100 -29.98 13.10 9.68
CA LEU A 100 -29.96 13.97 10.86
C LEU A 100 -31.27 14.74 11.03
N GLU A 101 -31.83 15.28 9.95
CA GLU A 101 -33.13 15.95 9.97
C GLU A 101 -34.26 15.00 10.41
N GLU A 102 -34.28 13.78 9.88
CA GLU A 102 -35.23 12.74 10.30
C GLU A 102 -35.07 12.38 11.78
N PHE A 103 -33.82 12.26 12.25
CA PHE A 103 -33.53 11.94 13.64
C PHE A 103 -33.97 13.07 14.59
N GLU A 104 -33.69 14.33 14.26
CA GLU A 104 -34.14 15.48 15.02
C GLU A 104 -35.67 15.60 15.07
N ALA A 105 -36.34 15.38 13.93
CA ALA A 105 -37.80 15.41 13.85
C ALA A 105 -38.43 14.31 14.72
N ALA A 106 -37.86 13.10 14.70
CA ALA A 106 -38.30 11.99 15.56
C ALA A 106 -38.07 12.27 17.04
N ALA A 107 -36.95 12.91 17.40
CA ALA A 107 -36.66 13.31 18.78
C ALA A 107 -37.65 14.38 19.28
N ARG A 108 -37.96 15.40 18.47
CA ARG A 108 -38.94 16.44 18.82
C ARG A 108 -40.36 15.89 18.95
N LYS A 109 -40.74 14.89 18.17
CA LYS A 109 -42.06 14.24 18.25
C LYS A 109 -42.23 13.36 19.50
N ARG A 110 -41.13 12.95 20.13
CA ARG A 110 -41.10 12.13 21.35
C ARG A 110 -41.04 12.94 22.66
N ALA A 111 -40.73 14.24 22.56
CA ALA A 111 -40.74 15.20 23.68
C ALA A 111 -42.11 15.86 23.81
#